data_AF-A0A939RHQ3-F1
#
_entry.id   AF-A0A939RHQ3-F1
#
_cell.length_a   1.000
_cell.length_b   1.000
_cell.length_c   1.000
_cell.angle_alpha   90.00
_cell.angle_beta   90.00
_cell.angle_gamma   90.00
#
_symmetry.space_group_name_H-M   'P 1'
#
loop_
_entity.id
_entity.type
_entity.pdbx_description
1 polymer ?
#
loop_
_entity_poly.entity_id
_entity_poly.type
_entity_poly.pdbx_seq_one_letter_code
_entity_poly.pdbx_strand_id
1 'polypeptide(L)'
;PGWIALLAVLIGLAGALYVLLRTGVIPHGDWLPELRSSAAQDSGRAEVDAPAIAAAGAAGLLVVLALAGLLANAGGETRVLTRWGRYRGTVRRTGLVWVNPLLRRRRVDVRLRHWRSEPVKVVDRTGTPIVVRLLIVWRVKDTARALLAIEDHESYLREQVQAVLTRTASTLPCDSNAAPGPALRDGQWFADEMTRALAAEAAPAGLEVYSVQPLALDYAPEVAESMRRRRLADLDAGLRTVLVDDAVEAAALAVRRLERATAHELDEAARSALMEQLLVAFVAPAGVAASVPSPAARAGRKEGRPA
;
A
#
# COMPACT_ATOMS: atom_id res chain seq x y z
N PRO A 1 -9.15 -6.49 -35.42
CA PRO A 1 -9.06 -5.06 -35.02
C PRO A 1 -10.45 -4.42 -35.18
N GLY A 2 -10.83 -3.43 -34.35
CA GLY A 2 -12.20 -2.91 -34.33
C GLY A 2 -12.63 -2.18 -35.61
N TRP A 3 -11.69 -1.62 -36.37
CA TRP A 3 -12.00 -0.94 -37.63
C TRP A 3 -12.61 -1.86 -38.70
N ILE A 4 -12.29 -3.16 -38.68
CA ILE A 4 -12.88 -4.15 -39.60
C ILE A 4 -14.40 -4.22 -39.39
N ALA A 5 -14.84 -4.14 -38.13
CA ALA A 5 -16.26 -4.15 -37.82
C ALA A 5 -16.95 -2.84 -38.20
N LEU A 6 -16.26 -1.70 -38.11
CA LEU A 6 -16.78 -0.44 -38.67
C LEU A 6 -16.95 -0.53 -40.19
N LEU A 7 -15.99 -1.14 -40.89
CA LEU A 7 -16.07 -1.35 -42.33
C LEU A 7 -17.21 -2.32 -42.69
N ALA A 8 -17.41 -3.37 -41.90
CA ALA A 8 -18.56 -4.27 -42.05
C ALA A 8 -19.89 -3.53 -41.85
N VAL A 9 -20.00 -2.65 -40.85
CA VAL A 9 -21.18 -1.81 -40.65
C VAL A 9 -21.42 -0.91 -41.87
N LEU A 10 -20.37 -0.30 -42.41
CA LEU A 10 -20.48 0.57 -43.58
C LEU A 10 -20.91 -0.19 -44.84
N ILE A 11 -20.36 -1.38 -45.09
CA ILE A 11 -20.81 -2.27 -46.18
C ILE A 11 -22.26 -2.72 -45.98
N GLY A 12 -22.64 -3.10 -44.76
CA GLY A 12 -24.00 -3.53 -44.45
C GLY A 12 -25.02 -2.41 -44.64
N LEU A 13 -24.71 -1.18 -44.19
CA LEU A 13 -25.55 -0.01 -44.43
C LEU A 13 -25.63 0.36 -45.91
N ALA A 14 -24.51 0.33 -46.64
CA ALA A 14 -24.48 0.58 -48.08
C ALA A 14 -25.29 -0.48 -48.85
N GLY A 15 -25.19 -1.75 -48.47
CA GLY A 15 -25.99 -2.84 -49.03
C GLY A 15 -27.49 -2.69 -48.76
N ALA A 16 -27.86 -2.32 -47.53
CA ALA A 16 -29.26 -2.04 -47.20
C ALA A 16 -29.80 -0.84 -47.98
N LEU A 17 -29.03 0.23 -48.10
CA LEU A 17 -29.37 1.41 -48.91
C LEU A 17 -29.52 1.06 -50.39
N TYR A 18 -28.60 0.25 -50.93
CA TYR A 18 -28.68 -0.23 -52.32
C TYR A 18 -29.95 -1.04 -52.57
N VAL A 19 -30.33 -1.93 -51.64
CA VAL A 19 -31.58 -2.69 -51.76
C VAL A 19 -32.80 -1.74 -51.75
N LEU A 20 -32.83 -0.76 -50.85
CA LEU A 20 -33.94 0.21 -50.75
C LEU A 20 -34.10 1.07 -52.02
N LEU A 21 -32.98 1.52 -52.59
CA LEU A 21 -32.94 2.26 -53.85
C LEU A 21 -33.39 1.38 -55.03
N ARG A 22 -32.93 0.12 -55.08
CA ARG A 22 -33.29 -0.82 -56.13
C ARG A 22 -34.77 -1.17 -56.14
N THR A 23 -35.38 -1.33 -54.96
CA THR A 23 -36.82 -1.62 -54.80
C THR A 23 -37.72 -0.40 -54.99
N GLY A 24 -37.16 0.82 -55.15
CA GLY A 24 -37.94 2.04 -55.35
C GLY A 24 -38.71 2.52 -54.10
N VAL A 25 -38.28 2.11 -52.90
CA VAL A 25 -38.92 2.50 -51.63
C VAL A 25 -38.58 3.96 -51.26
N ILE A 26 -37.40 4.43 -51.66
CA ILE A 26 -36.98 5.82 -51.48
C ILE A 26 -37.43 6.62 -52.71
N PRO A 27 -38.14 7.76 -52.55
CA PRO A 27 -38.58 8.57 -53.68
C PRO A 27 -37.36 9.09 -54.45
N HIS A 28 -37.37 8.93 -55.77
CA HIS A 28 -36.28 9.40 -56.63
C HIS A 28 -36.27 10.94 -56.65
N GLY A 29 -35.09 11.54 -56.74
CA GLY A 29 -34.93 12.90 -57.24
C GLY A 29 -34.09 12.86 -58.51
N ASP A 30 -34.30 13.84 -59.41
CA ASP A 30 -33.64 13.93 -60.73
C ASP A 30 -32.10 13.96 -60.69
N TRP A 31 -31.51 14.08 -59.49
CA TRP A 31 -30.08 14.13 -59.22
C TRP A 31 -29.45 12.76 -58.93
N LEU A 32 -30.22 11.67 -58.85
CA LEU A 32 -29.73 10.32 -58.59
C LEU A 32 -29.65 9.48 -59.88
N PRO A 33 -28.56 8.72 -60.11
CA PRO A 33 -28.49 7.77 -61.22
C PRO A 33 -29.57 6.68 -61.08
N GLU A 34 -30.13 6.25 -62.21
CA GLU A 34 -31.28 5.35 -62.25
C GLU A 34 -30.87 3.91 -61.91
N LEU A 35 -30.99 3.56 -60.62
CA LEU A 35 -30.54 2.29 -60.03
C LEU A 35 -31.69 1.32 -59.72
N ARG A 36 -32.93 1.68 -60.06
CA ARG A 36 -34.13 0.87 -59.85
C ARG A 36 -34.09 -0.38 -60.75
N SER A 37 -34.70 -1.47 -60.30
CA SER A 37 -34.94 -2.60 -61.20
C SER A 37 -35.89 -2.21 -62.32
N SER A 38 -35.75 -2.84 -63.49
CA SER A 38 -36.65 -2.63 -64.63
C SER A 38 -38.13 -2.84 -64.24
N ALA A 39 -38.40 -3.84 -63.40
CA ALA A 39 -39.74 -4.12 -62.89
C ALA A 39 -40.30 -3.00 -61.97
N ALA A 40 -39.44 -2.38 -61.15
CA ALA A 40 -39.82 -1.23 -60.33
C ALA A 40 -39.99 0.05 -61.18
N GLN A 41 -39.30 0.18 -62.31
CA GLN A 41 -39.48 1.29 -63.26
C GLN A 41 -40.82 1.18 -64.00
N ASP A 42 -41.17 -0.02 -64.47
CA ASP A 42 -42.39 -0.28 -65.24
C ASP A 42 -43.67 -0.11 -64.41
N SER A 43 -43.63 -0.46 -63.12
CA SER A 43 -44.80 -0.42 -62.23
C SER A 43 -45.04 0.94 -61.55
N GLY A 44 -44.04 1.85 -61.56
CA GLY A 44 -44.10 3.13 -60.87
C GLY A 44 -44.26 3.05 -59.34
N ARG A 45 -44.24 1.85 -58.76
CA ARG A 45 -44.41 1.58 -57.33
C ARG A 45 -43.18 0.85 -56.78
N ALA A 46 -43.06 0.83 -55.45
CA ALA A 46 -42.05 0.02 -54.80
C ALA A 46 -42.38 -1.47 -54.98
N GLU A 47 -41.44 -2.24 -55.53
CA GLU A 47 -41.57 -3.67 -55.73
C GLU A 47 -40.59 -4.39 -54.82
N VAL A 48 -41.14 -5.11 -53.83
CA VAL A 48 -40.37 -5.77 -52.77
C VAL A 48 -40.43 -7.28 -53.00
N ASP A 49 -39.41 -7.78 -53.69
CA ASP A 49 -39.30 -9.21 -54.00
C ASP A 49 -38.69 -10.01 -52.83
N ALA A 50 -38.98 -11.31 -52.78
CA ALA A 50 -38.35 -12.24 -51.83
C ALA A 50 -36.80 -12.14 -51.75
N PRO A 51 -36.04 -12.08 -52.86
CA PRO A 51 -34.59 -11.85 -52.81
C PRO A 51 -34.20 -10.49 -52.21
N ALA A 52 -35.00 -9.43 -52.42
CA ALA A 52 -34.73 -8.12 -51.84
C ALA A 52 -34.89 -8.14 -50.30
N ILE A 53 -35.93 -8.81 -49.80
CA ILE A 53 -36.14 -9.01 -48.36
C ILE A 53 -34.98 -9.81 -47.75
N ALA A 54 -34.55 -10.90 -48.41
CA ALA A 54 -33.44 -11.72 -47.94
C ALA A 54 -32.12 -10.93 -47.91
N ALA A 55 -31.84 -10.12 -48.94
CA ALA A 55 -30.64 -9.29 -49.01
C ALA A 55 -30.64 -8.19 -47.93
N ALA A 56 -31.76 -7.51 -47.73
CA ALA A 56 -31.91 -6.52 -46.65
C ALA A 56 -31.75 -7.16 -45.26
N GLY A 57 -32.34 -8.33 -45.05
CA GLY A 57 -32.20 -9.11 -43.81
C GLY A 57 -30.75 -9.52 -43.54
N ALA A 58 -30.04 -10.02 -44.54
CA ALA A 58 -28.63 -10.39 -44.42
C ALA A 58 -27.73 -9.17 -44.13
N ALA A 59 -27.97 -8.04 -44.82
CA ALA A 59 -27.26 -6.78 -44.58
C ALA A 59 -27.52 -6.26 -43.15
N GLY A 60 -28.77 -6.27 -42.70
CA GLY A 60 -29.15 -5.89 -41.33
C GLY A 60 -28.51 -6.79 -40.27
N LEU A 61 -28.52 -8.11 -40.48
CA LEU A 61 -27.88 -9.07 -39.58
C LEU A 61 -26.37 -8.82 -39.47
N LEU A 62 -25.71 -8.55 -40.60
CA LEU A 62 -24.28 -8.22 -40.62
C LEU A 62 -23.96 -6.97 -39.81
N VAL A 63 -24.76 -5.90 -39.95
CA VAL A 63 -24.63 -4.67 -39.15
C VAL A 63 -24.81 -4.97 -37.66
N VAL A 64 -25.85 -5.71 -37.29
CA VAL A 64 -26.14 -6.07 -35.90
C VAL A 64 -25.00 -6.88 -35.29
N LEU A 65 -24.49 -7.90 -35.99
CA LEU A 65 -23.37 -8.72 -35.51
C LEU A 65 -22.07 -7.90 -35.39
N ALA A 66 -21.81 -7.01 -36.35
CA ALA A 66 -20.65 -6.14 -36.32
C ALA A 66 -20.70 -5.17 -35.11
N LEU A 67 -21.84 -4.53 -34.87
CA LEU A 67 -22.04 -3.61 -33.75
C LEU A 67 -22.05 -4.33 -32.39
N ALA A 68 -22.76 -5.47 -32.27
CA ALA A 68 -22.81 -6.25 -31.03
C ALA A 68 -21.41 -6.75 -30.60
N GLY A 69 -20.54 -6.99 -31.57
CA GLY A 69 -19.15 -7.37 -31.34
C GLY A 69 -18.20 -6.23 -31.00
N LEU A 70 -18.59 -4.97 -31.28
CA LEU A 70 -17.72 -3.81 -31.19
C LEU A 70 -17.57 -3.32 -29.75
N LEU A 71 -16.33 -3.03 -29.36
CA LEU A 71 -15.97 -2.68 -27.99
C LEU A 71 -14.85 -1.64 -27.99
N ALA A 72 -14.96 -0.62 -27.15
CA ALA A 72 -13.85 0.26 -26.81
C ALA A 72 -13.22 -0.21 -25.48
N ASN A 73 -11.90 -0.43 -25.47
CA ASN A 73 -11.15 -0.81 -24.28
C ASN A 73 -10.23 0.35 -23.86
N ALA A 74 -10.41 0.83 -22.62
CA ALA A 74 -9.61 1.91 -22.07
C ALA A 74 -8.21 1.42 -21.67
N GLY A 75 -7.25 2.34 -21.54
CA GLY A 75 -5.92 2.04 -21.00
C GLY A 75 -6.01 1.46 -19.59
N GLY A 76 -5.35 0.32 -19.34
CA GLY A 76 -5.35 -0.34 -18.03
C GLY A 76 -6.60 -1.18 -17.74
N GLU A 77 -7.55 -1.29 -18.66
CA GLU A 77 -8.63 -2.29 -18.58
C GLU A 77 -8.29 -3.49 -19.46
N THR A 78 -8.69 -4.68 -19.00
CA THR A 78 -8.66 -5.90 -19.79
C THR A 78 -10.01 -6.57 -19.77
N ARG A 79 -10.30 -7.38 -20.78
CA ARG A 79 -11.53 -8.18 -20.82
C ARG A 79 -11.22 -9.65 -20.92
N VAL A 80 -11.70 -10.39 -19.93
CA VAL A 80 -11.64 -11.85 -19.91
C VAL A 80 -12.83 -12.36 -20.71
N LEU A 81 -12.55 -13.22 -21.69
CA LEU A 81 -13.55 -13.81 -22.58
C LEU A 81 -13.80 -15.25 -22.20
N THR A 82 -15.06 -15.58 -21.92
CA THR A 82 -15.49 -16.95 -21.62
C THR A 82 -16.65 -17.37 -22.52
N ARG A 83 -16.73 -18.67 -22.83
CA ARG A 83 -17.86 -19.28 -23.51
C ARG A 83 -18.27 -20.54 -22.76
N TRP A 84 -19.50 -20.55 -22.22
CA TRP A 84 -20.04 -21.71 -21.48
C TRP A 84 -19.06 -22.26 -20.43
N GLY A 85 -18.53 -21.37 -19.58
CA GLY A 85 -17.58 -21.74 -18.53
C GLY A 85 -16.13 -21.96 -18.99
N ARG A 86 -15.86 -22.08 -20.30
CA ARG A 86 -14.49 -22.24 -20.82
C ARG A 86 -13.85 -20.89 -21.10
N TYR A 87 -12.61 -20.72 -20.64
CA TYR A 87 -11.76 -19.59 -20.99
C TYR A 87 -11.43 -19.61 -22.49
N ARG A 88 -11.58 -18.46 -23.16
CA ARG A 88 -11.27 -18.30 -24.60
C ARG A 88 -10.11 -17.35 -24.87
N GLY A 89 -9.78 -16.48 -23.92
CA GLY A 89 -8.69 -15.52 -24.07
C GLY A 89 -8.92 -14.24 -23.27
N THR A 90 -7.91 -13.37 -23.30
CA THR A 90 -7.94 -12.04 -22.70
C THR A 90 -7.63 -10.99 -23.74
N VAL A 91 -8.45 -9.95 -23.80
CA VAL A 91 -8.21 -8.80 -24.67
C VAL A 91 -7.53 -7.72 -23.82
N ARG A 92 -6.23 -7.50 -24.09
CA ARG A 92 -5.42 -6.44 -23.44
C ARG A 92 -5.19 -5.22 -24.33
N ARG A 93 -5.46 -5.33 -25.64
CA ARG A 93 -5.25 -4.23 -26.58
C ARG A 93 -6.18 -3.06 -26.23
N THR A 94 -5.63 -1.86 -26.22
CA THR A 94 -6.36 -0.62 -26.02
C THR A 94 -7.00 -0.16 -27.33
N GLY A 95 -8.05 0.64 -27.23
CA GLY A 95 -8.77 1.18 -28.37
C GLY A 95 -9.93 0.29 -28.83
N LEU A 96 -10.30 0.44 -30.11
CA LEU A 96 -11.47 -0.22 -30.68
C LEU A 96 -11.13 -1.67 -31.07
N VAL A 97 -11.85 -2.62 -30.48
CA VAL A 97 -11.67 -4.06 -30.69
C VAL A 97 -13.01 -4.68 -31.03
N TRP A 98 -13.00 -5.65 -31.94
CA TRP A 98 -14.17 -6.49 -32.21
C TRP A 98 -13.96 -7.87 -31.58
N VAL A 99 -14.96 -8.32 -30.83
CA VAL A 99 -14.98 -9.62 -30.15
C VAL A 99 -16.31 -10.29 -30.41
N ASN A 100 -16.31 -11.60 -30.66
CA ASN A 100 -17.54 -12.35 -30.91
C ASN A 100 -18.62 -12.05 -29.83
N PRO A 101 -19.84 -11.61 -30.22
CA PRO A 101 -20.93 -11.26 -29.30
C PRO A 101 -21.43 -12.43 -28.45
N LEU A 102 -21.20 -13.67 -28.86
CA LEU A 102 -21.59 -14.86 -28.10
C LEU A 102 -20.65 -15.16 -26.91
N LEU A 103 -19.55 -14.40 -26.76
CA LEU A 103 -18.64 -14.54 -25.63
C LEU A 103 -19.13 -13.68 -24.46
N ARG A 104 -19.14 -14.28 -23.27
CA ARG A 104 -19.28 -13.54 -22.01
C ARG A 104 -18.00 -12.72 -21.83
N ARG A 105 -18.16 -11.42 -21.59
CA ARG A 105 -17.07 -10.45 -21.47
C ARG A 105 -17.09 -9.91 -20.03
N ARG A 106 -16.08 -10.23 -19.22
CA ARG A 106 -15.94 -9.62 -17.89
C ARG A 106 -14.77 -8.65 -17.91
N ARG A 107 -15.00 -7.43 -17.42
CA ARG A 107 -13.97 -6.41 -17.31
C ARG A 107 -13.14 -6.67 -16.07
N VAL A 108 -11.83 -6.57 -16.21
CA VAL A 108 -10.86 -6.65 -15.11
C VAL A 108 -9.89 -5.51 -15.26
N ASP A 109 -9.82 -4.68 -14.22
CA ASP A 109 -8.87 -3.60 -14.13
C ASP A 109 -7.51 -4.17 -13.71
N VAL A 110 -6.47 -3.83 -14.48
CA VAL A 110 -5.09 -4.31 -14.29
C VAL A 110 -4.16 -3.18 -13.85
N ARG A 111 -4.70 -2.01 -13.54
CA ARG A 111 -3.94 -0.87 -13.02
C ARG A 111 -3.37 -1.19 -11.65
N LEU A 112 -2.33 -0.46 -11.29
CA LEU A 112 -1.75 -0.50 -9.95
C LEU A 112 -2.78 0.04 -8.96
N ARG A 113 -2.98 -0.70 -7.87
CA ARG A 113 -3.92 -0.36 -6.81
C ARG A 113 -3.20 -0.27 -5.48
N HIS A 114 -3.70 0.62 -4.64
CA HIS A 114 -3.28 0.74 -3.25
C HIS A 114 -4.43 0.25 -2.38
N TRP A 115 -4.12 -0.68 -1.48
CA TRP A 115 -5.06 -1.12 -0.46
C TRP A 115 -4.46 -0.85 0.91
N ARG A 116 -5.25 -0.23 1.78
CA ARG A 116 -4.89 0.02 3.18
C ARG A 116 -5.65 -0.99 4.02
N SER A 117 -4.94 -1.78 4.82
CA SER A 117 -5.59 -2.70 5.72
C SER A 117 -6.28 -1.93 6.85
N GLU A 118 -7.35 -2.53 7.37
CA GLU A 118 -7.84 -2.16 8.69
C GLU A 118 -6.78 -2.55 9.75
N PRO A 119 -6.83 -1.96 10.97
CA PRO A 119 -5.94 -2.35 12.04
C PRO A 119 -6.14 -3.83 12.40
N VAL A 120 -5.11 -4.65 12.17
CA VAL A 120 -5.16 -6.08 12.48
C VAL A 120 -4.43 -6.33 13.79
N LYS A 121 -5.13 -6.95 14.74
CA LYS A 121 -4.54 -7.35 16.03
C LYS A 121 -3.86 -8.71 15.86
N VAL A 122 -2.56 -8.75 16.10
CA VAL A 122 -1.74 -9.96 16.06
C VAL A 122 -0.84 -10.00 17.28
N VAL A 123 -0.09 -11.09 17.45
CA VAL A 123 0.79 -11.30 18.59
C VAL A 123 2.22 -11.43 18.07
N ASP A 124 3.15 -10.76 18.74
CA ASP A 124 4.57 -10.85 18.41
C ASP A 124 5.19 -12.16 18.94
N ARG A 125 6.48 -12.38 18.69
CA ARG A 125 7.20 -13.56 19.22
C ARG A 125 7.11 -13.73 20.75
N THR A 126 6.99 -12.63 21.49
CA THR A 126 7.00 -12.64 22.96
C THR A 126 5.63 -12.88 23.57
N GLY A 127 4.59 -13.01 22.76
CA GLY A 127 3.21 -13.09 23.25
C GLY A 127 2.57 -11.71 23.48
N THR A 128 3.27 -10.62 23.13
CA THR A 128 2.76 -9.26 23.32
C THR A 128 1.79 -8.92 22.17
N PRO A 129 0.54 -8.51 22.48
CA PRO A 129 -0.41 -8.13 21.45
C PRO A 129 -0.01 -6.78 20.82
N ILE A 130 0.02 -6.78 19.49
CA ILE A 130 0.33 -5.63 18.65
C ILE A 130 -0.80 -5.38 17.65
N VAL A 131 -0.92 -4.13 17.22
CA VAL A 131 -1.87 -3.72 16.18
C VAL A 131 -1.07 -3.18 15.02
N VAL A 132 -1.29 -3.75 13.84
CA VAL A 132 -0.54 -3.42 12.62
C VAL A 132 -1.50 -2.90 11.56
N ARG A 133 -1.10 -1.79 10.92
CA ARG A 133 -1.75 -1.25 9.73
C ARG A 133 -0.79 -1.35 8.56
N LEU A 134 -1.25 -1.88 7.44
CA LEU A 134 -0.43 -2.12 6.25
C LEU A 134 -0.93 -1.30 5.06
N LEU A 135 0.00 -0.87 4.22
CA LEU A 135 -0.24 -0.39 2.87
C LEU A 135 0.28 -1.43 1.87
N ILE A 136 -0.61 -1.98 1.07
CA ILE A 136 -0.29 -2.99 0.06
C ILE A 136 -0.42 -2.33 -1.31
N VAL A 137 0.63 -2.45 -2.12
CA VAL A 137 0.64 -2.04 -3.53
C VAL A 137 0.60 -3.28 -4.39
N TRP A 138 -0.45 -3.43 -5.20
CA TRP A 138 -0.69 -4.65 -5.96
C TRP A 138 -1.42 -4.37 -7.28
N ARG A 139 -1.45 -5.36 -8.16
CA ARG A 139 -2.29 -5.34 -9.37
C ARG A 139 -2.69 -6.76 -9.79
N VAL A 140 -3.66 -6.87 -10.68
CA VAL A 140 -3.97 -8.12 -11.36
C VAL A 140 -3.01 -8.33 -12.53
N LYS A 141 -2.17 -9.38 -12.46
CA LYS A 141 -1.23 -9.75 -13.53
C LYS A 141 -1.87 -10.75 -14.49
N ASP A 142 -2.41 -11.84 -13.95
CA ASP A 142 -3.14 -12.87 -14.70
C ASP A 142 -4.64 -12.75 -14.43
N THR A 143 -5.33 -12.13 -15.38
CA THR A 143 -6.76 -11.83 -15.28
C THR A 143 -7.63 -13.06 -15.45
N ALA A 144 -7.11 -14.14 -16.06
CA ALA A 144 -7.84 -15.40 -16.14
C ALA A 144 -7.84 -16.08 -14.76
N ARG A 145 -6.68 -16.18 -14.11
CA ARG A 145 -6.58 -16.74 -12.74
C ARG A 145 -7.37 -15.92 -11.74
N ALA A 146 -7.20 -14.59 -11.73
CA ALA A 146 -7.88 -13.73 -10.76
C ALA A 146 -9.41 -13.74 -10.84
N LEU A 147 -9.98 -14.15 -11.98
CA LEU A 147 -11.43 -14.15 -12.21
C LEU A 147 -12.04 -15.56 -12.27
N LEU A 148 -11.23 -16.61 -12.46
CA LEU A 148 -11.71 -17.99 -12.62
C LEU A 148 -11.22 -18.93 -11.52
N ALA A 149 -10.09 -18.65 -10.88
CA ALA A 149 -9.54 -19.50 -9.81
C ALA A 149 -10.14 -19.16 -8.44
N ILE A 150 -10.62 -17.93 -8.27
CA ILE A 150 -11.13 -17.38 -7.01
C ILE A 150 -12.39 -16.56 -7.27
N GLU A 151 -13.27 -16.49 -6.28
CA GLU A 151 -14.55 -15.77 -6.38
C GLU A 151 -14.34 -14.25 -6.32
N ASP A 152 -13.62 -13.78 -5.30
CA ASP A 152 -13.23 -12.39 -5.14
C ASP A 152 -11.75 -12.26 -4.75
N HIS A 153 -11.02 -11.51 -5.55
CA HIS A 153 -9.59 -11.31 -5.42
C HIS A 153 -9.21 -10.30 -4.35
N GLU A 154 -10.10 -9.38 -4.01
CA GLU A 154 -9.88 -8.44 -2.91
C GLU A 154 -10.06 -9.14 -1.56
N SER A 155 -11.13 -9.93 -1.41
CA SER A 155 -11.36 -10.79 -0.24
C SER A 155 -10.23 -11.81 -0.06
N TYR A 156 -9.82 -12.50 -1.13
CA TYR A 156 -8.70 -13.45 -1.08
C TYR A 156 -7.40 -12.77 -0.61
N LEU A 157 -7.05 -11.61 -1.16
CA LEU A 157 -5.86 -10.87 -0.75
C LEU A 157 -5.92 -10.47 0.74
N ARG A 158 -7.09 -10.06 1.24
CA ARG A 158 -7.29 -9.70 2.65
C ARG A 158 -7.04 -10.86 3.59
N GLU A 159 -7.56 -12.04 3.26
CA GLU A 159 -7.33 -13.27 4.04
C GLU A 159 -5.85 -13.66 4.05
N GLN A 160 -5.19 -13.62 2.89
CA GLN A 160 -3.76 -13.92 2.80
C GLN A 160 -2.92 -12.92 3.59
N VAL A 161 -3.27 -11.63 3.55
CA VAL A 161 -2.58 -10.60 4.35
C VAL A 161 -2.69 -10.91 5.84
N GLN A 162 -3.86 -11.32 6.34
CA GLN A 162 -4.02 -11.68 7.75
C GLN A 162 -3.20 -12.93 8.12
N ALA A 163 -3.22 -13.96 7.28
CA ALA A 163 -2.47 -15.20 7.51
C ALA A 163 -0.95 -14.95 7.51
N VAL A 164 -0.45 -14.22 6.51
CA VAL A 164 0.97 -13.86 6.37
C VAL A 164 1.40 -12.95 7.52
N LEU A 165 0.60 -11.92 7.84
CA LEU A 165 0.90 -11.01 8.95
C LEU A 165 1.04 -11.76 10.28
N THR A 166 0.12 -12.67 10.59
CA THR A 166 0.15 -13.45 11.83
C THR A 166 1.42 -14.31 11.92
N ARG A 167 1.82 -14.92 10.80
CA ARG A 167 3.03 -15.75 10.72
C ARG A 167 4.32 -14.93 10.81
N THR A 168 4.38 -13.77 10.15
CA THR A 168 5.57 -12.91 10.17
C THR A 168 5.73 -12.22 11.52
N ALA A 169 4.63 -11.73 12.12
CA ALA A 169 4.66 -11.08 13.43
C ALA A 169 5.16 -12.00 14.54
N SER A 170 4.86 -13.30 14.50
CA SER A 170 5.33 -14.26 15.50
C SER A 170 6.82 -14.60 15.40
N THR A 171 7.51 -14.16 14.34
CA THR A 171 8.93 -14.50 14.10
C THR A 171 9.89 -13.61 14.92
N LEU A 172 9.53 -12.35 15.16
CA LEU A 172 10.37 -11.37 15.85
C LEU A 172 9.59 -10.67 16.98
N PRO A 173 10.29 -10.16 18.00
CA PRO A 173 9.66 -9.32 19.01
C PRO A 173 9.26 -7.97 18.39
N CYS A 174 8.22 -7.33 18.94
CA CYS A 174 7.78 -6.01 18.51
C CYS A 174 8.91 -4.97 18.60
N ASP A 175 9.62 -4.98 19.73
CA ASP A 175 10.77 -4.14 20.02
C ASP A 175 11.97 -4.98 20.47
N SER A 176 13.16 -4.48 20.20
CA SER A 176 14.43 -5.01 20.69
C SER A 176 14.65 -4.56 22.15
N ASN A 177 13.84 -5.11 23.06
CA ASN A 177 14.02 -4.88 24.50
C ASN A 177 15.35 -5.53 24.96
N ALA A 178 16.17 -4.79 25.74
CA ALA A 178 17.36 -5.21 26.53
C ALA A 178 18.43 -6.11 25.88
N ALA A 179 18.17 -6.72 24.73
CA ALA A 179 19.04 -7.63 24.00
C ALA A 179 19.14 -7.15 22.55
N PRO A 180 20.36 -6.97 22.01
CA PRO A 180 20.55 -6.59 20.62
C PRO A 180 19.98 -7.68 19.70
N GLY A 181 19.19 -7.27 18.72
CA GLY A 181 18.58 -8.18 17.75
C GLY A 181 17.53 -7.48 16.89
N PRO A 182 17.10 -8.11 15.79
CA PRO A 182 16.11 -7.53 14.89
C PRO A 182 14.72 -7.50 15.55
N ALA A 183 14.03 -6.37 15.41
CA ALA A 183 12.68 -6.17 15.88
C ALA A 183 11.72 -5.83 14.74
N LEU A 184 10.43 -6.08 14.93
CA LEU A 184 9.41 -5.74 13.93
C LEU A 184 9.37 -4.22 13.66
N ARG A 185 9.61 -3.39 14.68
CA ARG A 185 9.63 -1.93 14.55
C ARG A 185 10.82 -1.36 13.80
N ASP A 186 11.90 -2.13 13.60
CA ASP A 186 13.01 -1.71 12.73
C ASP A 186 12.57 -1.59 11.25
N GLY A 187 11.40 -2.16 10.93
CA GLY A 187 10.56 -1.77 9.78
C GLY A 187 10.96 -2.38 8.45
N GLN A 188 12.24 -2.30 8.08
CA GLN A 188 12.68 -2.69 6.74
C GLN A 188 12.62 -4.20 6.52
N TRP A 189 13.18 -4.98 7.45
CA TRP A 189 13.07 -6.44 7.41
C TRP A 189 11.61 -6.90 7.38
N PHE A 190 10.74 -6.29 8.19
CA PHE A 190 9.33 -6.65 8.26
C PHE A 190 8.59 -6.36 6.94
N ALA A 191 8.84 -5.20 6.32
CA ALA A 191 8.27 -4.85 5.04
C ALA A 191 8.72 -5.79 3.91
N ASP A 192 10.03 -6.11 3.86
CA ASP A 192 10.60 -6.99 2.85
C ASP A 192 10.08 -8.43 2.99
N GLU A 193 10.02 -8.93 4.23
CA GLU A 193 9.51 -10.25 4.54
C GLU A 193 8.01 -10.38 4.22
N MET A 194 7.21 -9.39 4.62
CA MET A 194 5.78 -9.33 4.29
C MET A 194 5.55 -9.26 2.77
N THR A 195 6.35 -8.46 2.06
CA THR A 195 6.26 -8.34 0.59
C THR A 195 6.55 -9.68 -0.07
N ARG A 196 7.66 -10.32 0.32
CA ARG A 196 8.09 -11.61 -0.24
C ARG A 196 7.06 -12.72 0.04
N ALA A 197 6.63 -12.84 1.30
CA ALA A 197 5.69 -13.88 1.71
C ALA A 197 4.32 -13.67 1.05
N LEU A 198 3.78 -12.45 1.06
CA LEU A 198 2.48 -12.17 0.45
C LEU A 198 2.51 -12.33 -1.07
N ALA A 199 3.60 -11.92 -1.74
CA ALA A 199 3.75 -12.13 -3.18
C ALA A 199 3.72 -13.61 -3.57
N ALA A 200 4.32 -14.49 -2.75
CA ALA A 200 4.30 -15.93 -2.98
C ALA A 200 2.89 -16.52 -2.85
N GLU A 201 2.12 -16.14 -1.83
CA GLU A 201 0.73 -16.61 -1.63
C GLU A 201 -0.24 -16.03 -2.69
N ALA A 202 0.01 -14.81 -3.17
CA ALA A 202 -0.87 -14.13 -4.12
C ALA A 202 -0.63 -14.57 -5.58
N ALA A 203 0.55 -15.08 -5.92
CA ALA A 203 0.92 -15.46 -7.29
C ALA A 203 0.04 -16.57 -7.90
N PRO A 204 -0.35 -17.64 -7.17
CA PRO A 204 -1.29 -18.66 -7.68
C PRO A 204 -2.64 -18.07 -8.09
N ALA A 205 -3.13 -17.06 -7.38
CA ALA A 205 -4.38 -16.35 -7.69
C ALA A 205 -4.25 -15.37 -8.88
N GLY A 206 -3.06 -15.20 -9.46
CA GLY A 206 -2.82 -14.28 -10.57
C GLY A 206 -2.64 -12.81 -10.15
N LEU A 207 -2.43 -12.58 -8.85
CA LEU A 207 -2.16 -11.26 -8.27
C LEU A 207 -0.65 -11.02 -8.20
N GLU A 208 -0.24 -9.78 -8.45
CA GLU A 208 1.15 -9.34 -8.32
C GLU A 208 1.22 -8.26 -7.25
N VAL A 209 1.93 -8.57 -6.17
CA VAL A 209 2.19 -7.67 -5.05
C VAL A 209 3.57 -7.04 -5.27
N TYR A 210 3.62 -5.71 -5.26
CA TYR A 210 4.84 -4.94 -5.46
C TYR A 210 5.53 -4.60 -4.15
N SER A 211 4.74 -4.17 -3.16
CA SER A 211 5.27 -3.80 -1.85
C SER A 211 4.19 -3.89 -0.78
N VAL A 212 4.62 -4.22 0.43
CA VAL A 212 3.83 -4.18 1.65
C VAL A 212 4.61 -3.32 2.65
N GLN A 213 4.01 -2.21 3.08
CA GLN A 213 4.64 -1.29 4.02
C GLN A 213 3.81 -1.19 5.30
N PRO A 214 4.40 -1.33 6.50
CA PRO A 214 3.73 -1.00 7.74
C PRO A 214 3.50 0.52 7.82
N LEU A 215 2.24 0.94 7.84
CA LEU A 215 1.85 2.33 8.12
C LEU A 215 1.91 2.64 9.62
N ALA A 216 1.56 1.66 10.44
CA ALA A 216 1.63 1.75 11.89
C ALA A 216 1.89 0.36 12.49
N LEU A 217 2.73 0.31 13.51
CA LEU A 217 3.02 -0.88 14.30
C LEU A 217 3.12 -0.44 15.76
N ASP A 218 2.00 -0.65 16.47
CA ASP A 218 1.80 -0.18 17.83
C ASP A 218 1.44 -1.34 18.74
N TYR A 219 1.67 -1.15 20.05
CA TYR A 219 1.12 -2.05 21.05
C TYR A 219 -0.41 -1.96 21.06
N ALA A 220 -1.05 -3.10 21.32
CA ALA A 220 -2.49 -3.13 21.53
C ALA A 220 -2.87 -2.27 22.75
N PRO A 221 -4.07 -1.67 22.75
CA PRO A 221 -4.46 -0.71 23.79
C PRO A 221 -4.43 -1.30 25.20
N GLU A 222 -4.59 -2.62 25.34
CA GLU A 222 -4.59 -3.29 26.65
C GLU A 222 -3.20 -3.34 27.29
N VAL A 223 -2.12 -3.24 26.51
CA VAL A 223 -0.73 -3.31 27.00
C VAL A 223 0.08 -2.04 26.71
N ALA A 224 -0.48 -1.09 25.96
CA ALA A 224 0.26 0.09 25.50
C ALA A 224 0.84 0.93 26.64
N GLU A 225 0.06 1.18 27.70
CA GLU A 225 0.50 2.01 28.83
C GLU A 225 1.52 1.30 29.72
N SER A 226 1.35 0.00 30.00
CA SER A 226 2.32 -0.78 30.77
C SER A 226 3.65 -0.89 30.04
N MET A 227 3.61 -1.12 28.72
CA MET A 227 4.81 -1.16 27.88
C MET A 227 5.46 0.21 27.77
N ARG A 228 4.69 1.30 27.67
CA ARG A 228 5.24 2.67 27.69
C ARG A 228 5.99 2.93 28.99
N ARG A 229 5.40 2.58 30.15
CA ARG A 229 6.06 2.69 31.45
C ARG A 229 7.33 1.85 31.54
N ARG A 230 7.28 0.60 31.06
CA ARG A 230 8.45 -0.27 31.00
C ARG A 230 9.58 0.34 30.17
N ARG A 231 9.29 0.83 28.96
CA ARG A 231 10.31 1.50 28.12
C ARG A 231 10.91 2.72 28.82
N LEU A 232 10.08 3.53 29.49
CA LEU A 232 10.57 4.69 30.23
C LEU A 232 11.48 4.27 31.38
N ALA A 233 11.14 3.22 32.11
CA ALA A 233 11.99 2.67 33.17
C ALA A 233 13.29 2.08 32.62
N ASP A 234 13.26 1.35 31.50
CA ASP A 234 14.44 0.80 30.84
C ASP A 234 15.36 1.94 30.32
N LEU A 235 14.78 3.02 29.78
CA LEU A 235 15.50 4.22 29.38
C LEU A 235 16.13 4.95 30.57
N ASP A 236 15.39 5.12 31.68
CA ASP A 236 15.91 5.73 32.90
C ASP A 236 17.05 4.90 33.51
N ALA A 237 16.89 3.57 33.59
CA ALA A 237 17.94 2.67 34.06
C ALA A 237 19.19 2.71 33.16
N GLY A 238 18.99 2.74 31.83
CA GLY A 238 20.07 2.90 30.86
C GLY A 238 20.80 4.23 31.04
N LEU A 239 20.04 5.33 31.17
CA LEU A 239 20.60 6.66 31.41
C LEU A 239 21.39 6.70 32.73
N ARG A 240 20.87 6.13 33.81
CA ARG A 240 21.58 6.09 35.10
C ARG A 240 22.89 5.33 35.01
N THR A 241 22.93 4.23 34.24
CA THR A 241 24.18 3.48 34.01
C THR A 241 25.22 4.36 33.34
N VAL A 242 24.84 5.06 32.26
CA VAL A 242 25.72 6.00 31.56
C VAL A 242 26.18 7.14 32.45
N LEU A 243 25.27 7.75 33.23
CA LEU A 243 25.62 8.85 34.15
C LEU A 243 26.62 8.43 35.23
N VAL A 244 26.49 7.20 35.75
CA VAL A 244 27.43 6.67 36.74
C VAL A 244 28.80 6.45 36.13
N ASP A 245 28.87 5.86 34.93
CA ASP A 245 30.14 5.66 34.22
C ASP A 245 30.84 7.00 33.92
N ASP A 246 30.09 7.98 33.41
CA ASP A 246 30.57 9.34 33.15
C ASP A 246 31.07 10.02 34.44
N ALA A 247 30.35 9.86 35.56
CA ALA A 247 30.73 10.42 36.86
C ALA A 247 32.03 9.80 37.40
N VAL A 248 32.21 8.48 37.25
CA VAL A 248 33.46 7.79 37.62
C VAL A 248 34.63 8.29 36.79
N GLU A 249 34.45 8.46 35.48
CA GLU A 249 35.49 9.00 34.61
C GLU A 249 35.84 10.45 34.96
N ALA A 250 34.82 11.29 35.19
CA ALA A 250 34.98 12.70 35.57
C ALA A 250 35.69 12.86 36.93
N ALA A 251 35.31 12.06 37.93
CA ALA A 251 35.96 12.03 39.25
C ALA A 251 37.43 11.62 39.13
N ALA A 252 37.72 10.55 38.39
CA ALA A 252 39.09 10.09 38.16
C ALA A 252 39.93 11.15 37.43
N LEU A 253 39.35 11.88 36.47
CA LEU A 253 40.03 12.98 35.78
C LEU A 253 40.32 14.17 36.71
N ALA A 254 39.37 14.54 37.56
CA ALA A 254 39.52 15.64 38.51
C ALA A 254 40.63 15.36 39.53
N VAL A 255 40.67 14.16 40.12
CA VAL A 255 41.74 13.73 41.04
C VAL A 255 43.11 13.83 40.35
N ARG A 256 43.25 13.25 39.15
CA ARG A 256 44.51 13.33 38.37
C ARG A 256 44.94 14.76 38.06
N ARG A 257 43.99 15.67 37.82
CA ARG A 257 44.30 17.10 37.58
C ARG A 257 44.77 17.79 38.86
N LEU A 258 44.18 17.44 40.00
CA LEU A 258 44.56 17.99 41.30
C LEU A 258 45.99 17.57 41.67
N GLU A 259 46.31 16.28 41.63
CA GLU A 259 47.66 15.75 41.93
C GLU A 259 48.75 16.42 41.07
N ARG A 260 48.46 16.65 39.78
CA ARG A 260 49.36 17.39 38.87
C ARG A 260 49.51 18.86 39.24
N ALA A 261 48.43 19.53 39.64
CA ALA A 261 48.45 20.96 39.96
C ALA A 261 49.13 21.25 41.30
N THR A 262 49.01 20.34 42.28
CA THR A 262 49.63 20.47 43.61
C THR A 262 51.02 19.85 43.70
N ALA A 263 51.47 19.14 42.65
CA ALA A 263 52.74 18.40 42.61
C ALA A 263 52.90 17.41 43.78
N HIS A 264 51.79 16.88 44.30
CA HIS A 264 51.75 15.96 45.44
C HIS A 264 50.80 14.81 45.13
N GLU A 265 51.27 13.57 45.27
CA GLU A 265 50.42 12.38 45.18
C GLU A 265 49.58 12.26 46.46
N LEU A 266 48.29 12.03 46.27
CA LEU A 266 47.39 11.73 47.39
C LEU A 266 47.68 10.32 47.90
N ASP A 267 47.65 10.14 49.22
CA ASP A 267 47.63 8.79 49.78
C ASP A 267 46.32 8.07 49.39
N GLU A 268 46.33 6.74 49.45
CA GLU A 268 45.20 5.93 48.97
C GLU A 268 43.89 6.24 49.72
N ALA A 269 44.01 6.61 50.99
CA ALA A 269 42.88 7.02 51.83
C ALA A 269 42.27 8.36 51.38
N ALA A 270 43.09 9.40 51.15
CA ALA A 270 42.61 10.70 50.70
C ALA A 270 42.11 10.65 49.25
N ARG A 271 42.75 9.85 48.38
CA ARG A 271 42.27 9.60 47.01
C ARG A 271 40.88 8.98 47.02
N SER A 272 40.69 7.92 47.81
CA SER A 272 39.40 7.23 47.91
C SER A 272 38.31 8.16 48.47
N ALA A 273 38.62 8.92 49.52
CA ALA A 273 37.70 9.88 50.12
C ALA A 273 37.30 11.00 49.13
N LEU A 274 38.26 11.52 48.36
CA LEU A 274 37.99 12.55 47.35
C LEU A 274 37.18 11.99 46.17
N MET A 275 37.47 10.77 45.71
CA MET A 275 36.67 10.10 44.69
C MET A 275 35.22 9.92 45.15
N GLU A 276 34.99 9.45 46.39
CA GLU A 276 33.66 9.30 46.95
C GLU A 276 32.90 10.64 46.97
N GLN A 277 33.55 11.71 47.43
CA GLN A 277 32.96 13.05 47.46
C GLN A 277 32.61 13.57 46.05
N LEU A 278 33.49 13.34 45.07
CA LEU A 278 33.26 13.75 43.68
C LEU A 278 32.15 12.92 43.02
N LEU A 279 32.10 11.62 43.27
CA LEU A 279 31.03 10.74 42.79
C LEU A 279 29.67 11.17 43.34
N VAL A 280 29.59 11.44 44.65
CA VAL A 280 28.37 11.98 45.26
C VAL A 280 27.99 13.33 44.65
N ALA A 281 28.96 14.21 44.41
CA ALA A 281 28.71 15.51 43.80
C ALA A 281 28.24 15.43 42.34
N PHE A 282 28.75 14.47 41.55
CA PHE A 282 28.40 14.31 40.14
C PHE A 282 27.10 13.53 39.90
N VAL A 283 26.79 12.55 40.75
CA VAL A 283 25.58 11.70 40.61
C VAL A 283 24.37 12.30 41.33
N ALA A 284 24.57 13.22 42.29
CA ALA A 284 23.46 13.89 42.95
C ALA A 284 22.60 14.66 41.93
N PRO A 285 21.26 14.51 41.97
CA PRO A 285 20.39 15.23 41.05
C PRO A 285 20.59 16.74 41.23
N ALA A 286 20.86 17.44 40.13
CA ALA A 286 20.93 18.89 40.09
C ALA A 286 19.55 19.47 40.44
N GLY A 287 19.28 19.67 41.73
CA GLY A 287 17.95 20.06 42.20
C GLY A 287 17.66 19.98 43.69
N VAL A 288 18.53 19.40 44.52
CA VAL A 288 18.48 19.65 45.98
C VAL A 288 19.62 20.60 46.32
N ALA A 289 19.35 21.90 46.17
CA ALA A 289 20.18 22.91 46.81
C ALA A 289 20.20 22.57 48.30
N ALA A 290 21.32 22.05 48.80
CA ALA A 290 21.58 22.00 50.22
C ALA A 290 21.35 23.42 50.75
N SER A 291 20.32 23.60 51.58
CA SER A 291 20.06 24.89 52.21
C SER A 291 21.26 25.21 53.09
N VAL A 292 22.19 26.01 52.59
CA VAL A 292 23.27 26.58 53.39
C VAL A 292 22.60 27.52 54.39
N PRO A 293 22.66 27.26 55.71
CA PRO A 293 22.10 28.20 56.67
C PRO A 293 22.91 29.51 56.60
N SER A 294 22.20 30.63 56.53
CA SER A 294 22.82 31.96 56.49
C SER A 294 23.65 32.18 57.76
N PRO A 295 24.89 32.71 57.68
CA PRO A 295 25.72 32.94 58.85
C PRO A 295 25.07 34.01 59.75
N ALA A 296 24.94 33.70 61.04
CA ALA A 296 24.41 34.62 62.04
C ALA A 296 25.25 35.92 62.08
N ALA A 297 24.59 37.06 61.92
CA ALA A 297 25.20 38.37 61.97
C ALA A 297 25.86 38.59 63.35
N ARG A 298 27.17 38.86 63.34
CA ARG A 298 27.96 39.19 64.54
C ARG A 298 27.51 40.57 65.03
N ALA A 299 26.94 40.63 66.24
CA ALA A 299 26.55 41.88 66.87
C ALA A 299 27.77 42.80 67.05
N GLY A 300 27.73 43.98 66.41
CA GLY A 300 28.73 45.02 66.53
C GLY A 300 28.81 45.57 67.95
N ARG A 301 30.02 45.54 68.49
CA ARG A 301 30.45 46.01 69.81
C ARG A 301 30.30 47.53 69.92
N LYS A 302 29.73 48.02 71.03
CA LYS A 302 29.75 49.42 71.44
C LYS A 302 31.18 49.82 71.86
N GLU A 303 31.73 50.84 71.22
CA GLU A 303 32.82 51.73 71.70
C GLU A 303 32.40 53.13 71.20
N GLY A 304 32.21 54.18 71.98
CA GLY A 304 32.88 54.60 73.22
C GLY A 304 33.57 55.95 72.93
N ARG A 305 32.87 57.08 73.13
CA ARG A 305 33.42 58.45 73.06
C ARG A 305 34.23 58.74 74.34
N PRO A 306 35.41 59.38 74.28
CA PRO A 306 35.57 60.81 74.65
C PRO A 306 36.67 61.51 73.79
N ALA A 307 36.88 62.83 73.74
CA ALA A 307 36.38 63.99 74.49
C ALA A 307 35.98 65.10 73.51
#